data_AF-A0A7W1TWB1-F1
#
_entry.id   AF-A0A7W1TWB1-F1
#
_cell.length_a   1.000
_cell.length_b   1.000
_cell.length_c   1.000
_cell.angle_alpha   90.00
_cell.angle_beta   90.00
_cell.angle_gamma   90.00
#
_symmetry.space_group_name_H-M   'P 1'
#
loop_
_entity.id
_entity.type
_entity.pdbx_description
1 polymer ?
#
loop_
_entity_poly.entity_id
_entity_poly.type
_entity_poly.pdbx_seq_one_letter_code
_entity_poly.pdbx_strand_id
1 'polypeptide(L)'
;MSAEHADGTQEGDASWYDLPGSISGVCAHRSIEKGTVVTVTNLDTGASITCTVDDRGPYSGDEKVLDLHRDEFSRLAPLEQGIFPARLDW
;
A
#
# COMPACT_ATOMS: atom_id res chain seq x y z
N MET A 1 -19.30 -7.66 -18.37
CA MET A 1 -17.96 -7.14 -18.08
C MET A 1 -17.59 -7.71 -16.73
N SER A 2 -16.76 -8.74 -16.72
CA SER A 2 -16.40 -9.45 -15.49
C SER A 2 -15.39 -8.60 -14.74
N ALA A 3 -15.66 -8.27 -13.48
CA ALA A 3 -14.63 -7.76 -12.60
C ALA A 3 -13.53 -8.84 -12.53
N GLU A 4 -12.31 -8.49 -12.91
CA GLU A 4 -11.14 -9.28 -12.56
C GLU A 4 -11.21 -9.49 -11.04
N HIS A 5 -11.31 -10.75 -10.63
CA HIS A 5 -11.31 -11.07 -9.21
C HIS A 5 -9.88 -10.83 -8.72
N ALA A 6 -9.73 -10.09 -7.63
CA ALA A 6 -8.48 -10.07 -6.90
C ALA A 6 -8.17 -11.51 -6.45
N ASP A 7 -6.96 -11.98 -6.71
CA ASP A 7 -6.43 -13.25 -6.22
C ASP A 7 -6.30 -13.27 -4.69
N GLY A 8 -6.24 -12.11 -4.04
CA GLY A 8 -6.25 -11.94 -2.59
C GLY A 8 -6.78 -10.59 -2.10
N THR A 9 -7.18 -10.56 -0.83
CA THR A 9 -7.54 -9.32 -0.12
C THR A 9 -6.97 -9.35 1.30
N GLN A 10 -6.57 -8.18 1.81
CA GLN A 10 -6.07 -8.02 3.18
C GLN A 10 -6.35 -6.61 3.68
N GLU A 11 -6.70 -6.48 4.96
CA GLU A 11 -6.88 -5.21 5.64
C GLU A 11 -5.85 -5.02 6.74
N GLY A 12 -5.54 -3.76 7.03
CA GLY A 12 -4.65 -3.33 8.10
C GLY A 12 -4.10 -1.93 7.84
N ASP A 13 -3.10 -1.50 8.58
CA ASP A 13 -2.56 -0.15 8.44
C ASP A 13 -1.61 -0.03 7.25
N ALA A 14 -1.79 1.02 6.46
CA ALA A 14 -0.80 1.51 5.50
C ALA A 14 0.00 2.65 6.10
N SER A 15 1.33 2.61 5.94
CA SER A 15 2.24 3.73 6.22
C SER A 15 2.99 4.15 4.96
N TRP A 16 4.00 5.01 5.11
CA TRP A 16 4.86 5.44 4.03
C TRP A 16 6.34 5.48 4.42
N TYR A 17 7.19 5.43 3.41
CA TYR A 17 8.63 5.71 3.50
C TYR A 17 9.08 6.70 2.42
N ASP A 18 10.23 7.31 2.68
CA ASP A 18 10.93 8.19 1.75
C ASP A 18 12.43 7.86 1.84
N LEU A 19 12.87 6.94 0.99
CA LEU A 19 14.26 6.48 0.96
C LEU A 19 14.98 7.11 -0.23
N PRO A 20 16.21 7.64 -0.06
CA PRO A 20 16.97 8.17 -1.18
C PRO A 20 17.13 7.12 -2.29
N GLY A 21 16.63 7.44 -3.48
CA GLY A 21 16.71 6.56 -4.66
C GLY A 21 15.56 5.55 -4.81
N SER A 22 14.52 5.59 -3.97
CA SER A 22 13.31 4.80 -4.22
C SER A 22 12.53 5.33 -5.43
N ILE A 23 11.79 4.44 -6.09
CA ILE A 23 11.00 4.74 -7.29
C ILE A 23 9.54 4.96 -6.87
N SER A 24 8.88 6.02 -7.37
CA SER A 24 7.43 6.22 -7.16
C SER A 24 6.61 5.12 -7.85
N GLY A 25 5.45 4.81 -7.28
CA GLY A 25 4.54 3.78 -7.79
C GLY A 25 4.85 2.38 -7.27
N VAL A 26 5.81 2.24 -6.35
CA VAL A 26 6.11 0.97 -5.68
C VAL A 26 5.66 0.98 -4.22
N CYS A 27 5.56 -0.21 -3.64
CA CYS A 27 5.23 -0.42 -2.25
C CYS A 27 5.97 -1.64 -1.67
N ALA A 28 6.03 -1.71 -0.34
CA ALA A 28 6.60 -2.82 0.41
C ALA A 28 5.50 -3.69 1.04
N HIS A 29 5.62 -5.00 0.87
CA HIS A 29 4.72 -5.97 1.50
C HIS A 29 5.47 -7.22 1.98
N ARG A 30 4.98 -7.85 3.07
CA ARG A 30 5.67 -8.97 3.76
C ARG A 30 5.74 -10.24 2.90
N SER A 31 4.62 -10.61 2.28
CA SER A 31 4.46 -11.93 1.62
C SER A 31 3.97 -11.90 0.17
N ILE A 32 3.12 -10.94 -0.24
CA ILE A 32 2.75 -10.73 -1.64
C ILE A 32 3.99 -10.75 -2.55
N GLU A 33 3.89 -11.45 -3.68
CA GLU A 33 5.00 -11.62 -4.61
C GLU A 33 5.47 -10.27 -5.17
N LYS A 34 6.78 -10.14 -5.40
CA LYS A 34 7.29 -8.93 -6.06
C LYS A 34 6.80 -8.90 -7.51
N GLY A 35 6.43 -7.72 -7.99
CA GLY A 35 5.83 -7.51 -9.31
C GLY A 35 4.30 -7.55 -9.32
N THR A 36 3.65 -7.98 -8.23
CA THR A 36 2.20 -7.91 -8.09
C THR A 36 1.75 -6.45 -8.00
N VAL A 37 0.71 -6.09 -8.75
CA VAL A 37 0.05 -4.79 -8.66
C VAL A 37 -1.06 -4.88 -7.62
N VAL A 38 -1.01 -4.02 -6.61
CA VAL A 38 -1.97 -3.98 -5.51
C VAL A 38 -2.80 -2.70 -5.64
N THR A 39 -4.11 -2.83 -5.58
CA THR A 39 -5.02 -1.71 -5.35
C THR A 39 -5.08 -1.45 -3.85
N VAL A 40 -4.74 -0.22 -3.45
CA VAL A 40 -4.73 0.21 -2.05
C VAL A 40 -5.86 1.22 -1.87
N THR A 41 -6.80 0.90 -0.99
CA THR A 41 -7.94 1.76 -0.66
C THR A 41 -7.79 2.28 0.76
N ASN A 42 -7.79 3.60 0.95
CA ASN A 42 -7.91 4.22 2.27
C ASN A 42 -9.36 4.06 2.76
N LEU A 43 -9.56 3.33 3.86
CA LEU A 43 -10.89 3.01 4.39
C LEU A 43 -11.60 4.21 5.04
N ASP A 44 -10.86 5.23 5.46
CA ASP A 44 -11.44 6.44 6.04
C ASP A 44 -12.09 7.35 4.98
N THR A 45 -11.54 7.36 3.76
CA THR A 45 -11.92 8.30 2.70
C THR A 45 -12.53 7.65 1.47
N GLY A 46 -12.30 6.35 1.27
CA GLY A 46 -12.64 5.62 0.05
C GLY A 46 -11.74 5.92 -1.15
N ALA A 47 -10.71 6.76 -1.00
CA ALA A 47 -9.74 7.02 -2.06
C ALA A 47 -8.87 5.79 -2.32
N SER A 48 -8.47 5.57 -3.58
CA SER A 48 -7.66 4.43 -3.98
C SER A 48 -6.55 4.78 -4.96
N ILE A 49 -5.42 4.07 -4.86
CA ILE A 49 -4.32 4.08 -5.83
C ILE A 49 -3.86 2.65 -6.12
N THR A 50 -3.04 2.47 -7.15
CA THR A 50 -2.34 1.21 -7.42
C THR A 50 -0.84 1.38 -7.18
N CYS A 51 -0.19 0.36 -6.62
CA CYS A 51 1.27 0.29 -6.49
C CYS A 51 1.76 -1.11 -6.87
N THR A 52 3.02 -1.21 -7.29
CA THR A 52 3.68 -2.50 -7.52
C THR A 52 4.49 -2.91 -6.29
N VAL A 53 4.34 -4.14 -5.82
CA VAL A 53 5.18 -4.67 -4.74
C VAL A 53 6.61 -4.83 -5.27
N ASP A 54 7.54 -4.02 -4.79
CA ASP A 54 8.96 -4.10 -5.18
C ASP A 54 9.87 -4.30 -3.97
N ASP A 55 9.36 -4.14 -2.76
CA ASP A 55 10.15 -4.26 -1.53
C ASP A 55 9.46 -5.09 -0.44
N ARG A 56 10.17 -5.29 0.67
CA ARG A 56 9.76 -6.12 1.82
C ARG A 56 9.64 -5.30 3.09
N GLY A 57 8.62 -5.65 3.89
CA GLY A 57 8.17 -4.91 5.06
C GLY A 57 6.65 -4.76 5.01
N PRO A 58 6.04 -3.93 5.86
CA PRO A 58 6.60 -3.34 7.08
C PRO A 58 6.95 -4.41 8.11
N TYR A 59 8.07 -4.30 8.84
CA TYR A 59 8.42 -5.24 9.92
C TYR A 59 8.17 -4.69 11.32
N SER A 60 7.94 -3.39 11.42
CA SER A 60 7.50 -2.74 12.65
C SER A 60 5.97 -2.74 12.71
N GLY A 61 5.41 -2.99 13.89
CA GLY A 61 3.97 -2.96 14.14
C GLY A 61 3.23 -4.17 13.57
N ASP A 62 2.50 -4.88 14.42
CA ASP A 62 1.74 -6.07 14.01
C ASP A 62 0.59 -5.73 13.06
N GLU A 63 0.01 -4.53 13.19
CA GLU A 63 -1.15 -4.04 12.42
C GLU A 63 -0.79 -3.49 11.03
N LYS A 64 0.49 -3.18 10.78
CA LYS A 64 0.92 -2.63 9.49
C LYS A 64 1.01 -3.73 8.44
N VAL A 65 0.38 -3.49 7.29
CA VAL A 65 0.30 -4.45 6.19
C VAL A 65 1.04 -3.96 4.94
N LEU A 66 1.17 -2.66 4.75
CA LEU A 66 1.81 -2.07 3.58
C LEU A 66 2.57 -0.80 3.94
N ASP A 67 3.74 -0.60 3.31
CA ASP A 67 4.34 0.73 3.23
C ASP A 67 4.31 1.24 1.79
N LEU A 68 3.75 2.44 1.60
CA LEU A 68 3.73 3.15 0.34
C LEU A 68 4.98 4.02 0.17
N HIS A 69 5.35 4.27 -1.07
CA HIS A 69 6.21 5.41 -1.36
C HIS A 69 5.49 6.73 -1.02
N ARG A 70 6.24 7.74 -0.57
CA ARG A 70 5.74 9.05 -0.13
C ARG A 70 4.74 9.69 -1.10
N ASP A 71 5.04 9.64 -2.40
CA ASP A 71 4.19 10.25 -3.42
C ASP A 71 2.81 9.58 -3.50
N GLU A 72 2.75 8.26 -3.40
CA GLU A 72 1.51 7.48 -3.40
C GLU A 72 0.69 7.72 -2.14
N PHE A 73 1.34 7.74 -0.96
CA PHE A 73 0.66 8.02 0.29
C PHE A 73 0.01 9.42 0.29
N SER A 74 0.74 10.43 -0.22
CA SER A 74 0.24 11.81 -0.28
C SER A 74 -1.04 12.00 -1.12
N ARG A 75 -1.36 11.02 -1.98
CA ARG A 75 -2.60 11.00 -2.76
C ARG A 75 -3.77 10.40 -1.98
N LEU A 76 -3.50 9.63 -0.92
CA LEU A 76 -4.50 8.93 -0.10
C LEU A 76 -4.74 9.61 1.25
N ALA A 77 -3.72 10.24 1.84
CA ALA A 77 -3.81 10.91 3.14
C ALA A 77 -2.71 12.00 3.30
N PRO A 78 -2.90 12.99 4.20
CA PRO A 78 -1.84 13.93 4.56
C PRO A 78 -0.64 13.19 5.16
N LEU A 79 0.59 13.50 4.71
CA LEU A 79 1.81 12.81 5.17
C LEU A 79 1.99 12.85 6.70
N GLU A 80 1.59 13.95 7.33
CA GLU A 80 1.63 14.17 8.77
C GLU A 80 0.71 13.23 9.57
N GLN A 81 -0.29 12.62 8.93
CA GLN A 81 -1.11 11.57 9.53
C GLN A 81 -0.30 10.28 9.77
N GLY A 82 0.70 10.01 8.94
CA GLY A 82 1.64 8.89 9.06
C GLY A 82 1.06 7.52 8.70
N ILE A 83 -0.17 7.23 9.11
CA ILE A 83 -0.85 5.94 8.93
C ILE A 83 -2.33 6.12 8.60
N PHE A 84 -2.92 5.17 7.87
CA PHE A 84 -4.38 5.05 7.73
C PHE A 84 -4.80 3.58 7.58
N PRO A 85 -6.03 3.21 8.00
CA PRO A 85 -6.57 1.88 7.77
C PRO A 85 -6.82 1.67 6.28
N ALA A 86 -6.30 0.56 5.74
CA ALA A 86 -6.30 0.28 4.32
C ALA A 86 -6.87 -1.12 4.02
N ARG A 87 -7.48 -1.23 2.84
CA ARG A 87 -7.72 -2.52 2.18
C ARG A 87 -6.82 -2.64 0.96
N LEU A 88 -6.20 -3.81 0.83
CA LEU A 88 -5.38 -4.24 -0.28
C LEU A 88 -6.15 -5.27 -1.09
N ASP A 89 -6.19 -5.11 -2.40
CA ASP A 89 -6.79 -6.06 -3.34
C ASP A 89 -5.74 -6.32 -4.47
N TRP A 90 -5.37 -7.58 -4.72
CA TRP A 90 -4.32 -7.96 -5.68
C TRP A 90 -4.58 -9.31 -6.35
#